data_AF-A0A179I2H2-F1
#
_entry.id   AF-A0A179I2H2-F1
#
_cell.length_a   1.000
_cell.length_b   1.000
_cell.length_c   1.000
_cell.angle_alpha   90.00
_cell.angle_beta   90.00
_cell.angle_gamma   90.00
#
_symmetry.space_group_name_H-M   'P 1'
#
loop_
_entity.id
_entity.type
_entity.pdbx_description
1 polymer ?
#
loop_
_entity_poly.entity_id
_entity_poly.type
_entity_poly.pdbx_seq_one_letter_code
_entity_poly.pdbx_strand_id
1 'polypeptide(L)'
;MTTPVPQEKSAQASAPVQTSAPVQASGPVKDQDVKYWTDRANDLLARPSEHIHSRSPAGAQSWFAGFFDCFNPIDSCLITCCLPCVTFGKVQHRMQHSVELEGYEPVNTSCLLLCGAACLGVACVPVAMQRQAIREKYNLDGNCIEDIARTICCGCCSIIQHDKEAEHRERLLRQGSVEQQYQTAPGMTYPPQ
;
A
#
# COMPACT_ATOMS: atom_id res chain seq x y z
N MET A 1 78.15 -6.55 -18.35
CA MET A 1 77.10 -7.38 -17.74
C MET A 1 76.11 -6.44 -17.10
N THR A 2 75.04 -6.15 -17.85
CA THR A 2 74.01 -5.15 -17.57
C THR A 2 73.01 -5.69 -16.54
N THR A 3 72.89 -5.01 -15.41
CA THR A 3 71.83 -5.20 -14.42
C THR A 3 70.51 -4.57 -14.93
N PRO A 4 69.36 -5.22 -14.76
CA PRO A 4 68.08 -4.68 -15.23
C PRO A 4 67.45 -3.71 -14.22
N VAL A 5 66.84 -2.66 -14.77
CA VAL A 5 66.03 -1.63 -14.10
C VAL A 5 64.72 -2.23 -13.57
N PRO A 6 64.27 -1.94 -12.34
CA PRO A 6 62.93 -2.31 -11.90
C PRO A 6 61.87 -1.41 -12.54
N GLN A 7 60.89 -1.99 -13.25
CA GLN A 7 59.73 -1.26 -13.75
C GLN A 7 58.74 -0.95 -12.63
N GLU A 8 58.41 0.33 -12.49
CA GLU A 8 57.38 0.88 -11.62
C GLU A 8 55.98 0.52 -12.18
N LYS A 9 55.20 -0.25 -11.42
CA LYS A 9 53.82 -0.59 -11.76
C LYS A 9 52.95 0.64 -11.53
N SER A 10 52.45 1.23 -12.60
CA SER A 10 51.49 2.33 -12.57
C SER A 10 50.20 1.90 -11.86
N ALA A 11 49.79 2.67 -10.85
CA ALA A 11 48.53 2.51 -10.16
C ALA A 11 47.37 2.91 -11.09
N GLN A 12 46.52 1.95 -11.45
CA GLN A 12 45.25 2.24 -12.11
C GLN A 12 44.24 2.76 -11.08
N ALA A 13 43.88 4.03 -11.21
CA ALA A 13 42.75 4.62 -10.48
C ALA A 13 41.45 3.94 -10.93
N SER A 14 40.79 3.25 -10.02
CA SER A 14 39.45 2.70 -10.20
C SER A 14 38.42 3.84 -10.25
N ALA A 15 37.75 3.98 -11.39
CA ALA A 15 36.59 4.87 -11.54
C ALA A 15 35.44 4.43 -10.60
N PRO A 16 34.64 5.36 -10.08
CA PRO A 16 33.52 5.02 -9.21
C PRO A 16 32.47 4.21 -9.97
N VAL A 17 32.05 3.11 -9.36
CA VAL A 17 30.92 2.29 -9.80
C VAL A 17 29.67 3.18 -9.81
N GLN A 18 29.23 3.57 -10.99
CA GLN A 18 27.92 4.17 -11.17
C GLN A 18 26.88 3.11 -10.79
N THR A 19 26.23 3.31 -9.66
CA THR A 19 25.07 2.52 -9.24
C THR A 19 23.94 2.88 -10.21
N SER A 20 23.70 2.02 -11.19
CA SER A 20 22.51 2.13 -12.03
C SER A 20 21.28 1.94 -11.16
N ALA A 21 20.33 2.88 -11.25
CA ALA A 21 19.01 2.75 -10.64
C ALA A 21 18.34 1.46 -11.17
N PRO A 22 17.54 0.76 -10.34
CA PRO A 22 16.89 -0.46 -10.79
C PRO A 22 15.89 -0.13 -11.90
N VAL A 23 16.05 -0.82 -13.03
CA VAL A 23 15.11 -0.80 -14.15
C VAL A 23 13.78 -1.35 -13.63
N GLN A 24 12.73 -0.52 -13.59
CA GLN A 24 11.38 -0.97 -13.29
C GLN A 24 10.99 -2.05 -14.32
N ALA A 25 10.80 -3.28 -13.87
CA ALA A 25 10.34 -4.35 -14.74
C ALA A 25 8.95 -3.99 -15.28
N SER A 26 8.80 -3.95 -16.61
CA SER A 26 7.56 -3.59 -17.32
C SER A 26 6.48 -4.70 -17.27
N GLY A 27 6.26 -5.29 -16.09
CA GLY A 27 5.30 -6.37 -15.88
C GLY A 27 4.22 -6.02 -14.85
N PRO A 28 3.16 -6.85 -14.73
CA PRO A 28 2.11 -6.67 -13.73
C PRO A 28 2.61 -6.87 -12.29
N VAL A 29 3.76 -7.54 -12.12
CA VAL A 29 4.39 -7.78 -10.82
C VAL A 29 5.45 -6.72 -10.57
N LYS A 30 5.21 -5.88 -9.57
CA LYS A 30 6.14 -4.84 -9.09
C LYS A 30 6.84 -5.32 -7.82
N ASP A 31 8.17 -5.24 -7.77
CA ASP A 31 8.99 -5.70 -6.63
C ASP A 31 8.62 -5.02 -5.31
N GLN A 32 8.27 -3.74 -5.35
CA GLN A 32 7.87 -2.98 -4.17
C GLN A 32 6.57 -3.54 -3.54
N ASP A 33 5.58 -3.89 -4.37
CA ASP A 33 4.33 -4.48 -3.89
C ASP A 33 4.54 -5.90 -3.36
N VAL A 34 5.43 -6.68 -3.99
CA VAL A 34 5.81 -8.02 -3.51
C VAL A 34 6.47 -7.91 -2.14
N LYS A 35 7.39 -6.96 -1.98
CA LYS A 35 8.05 -6.68 -0.70
C LYS A 35 7.04 -6.27 0.36
N TYR A 36 6.13 -5.34 0.05
CA TYR A 36 5.07 -4.90 0.98
C TYR A 36 4.26 -6.10 1.52
N TRP A 37 3.79 -6.97 0.64
CA TRP A 37 2.99 -8.12 1.03
C TRP A 37 3.80 -9.17 1.79
N THR A 38 5.04 -9.40 1.37
CA THR A 38 5.96 -10.33 2.03
C THR A 38 6.27 -9.87 3.45
N ASP A 39 6.61 -8.59 3.64
CA ASP A 39 6.90 -8.01 4.94
C ASP A 39 5.67 -8.12 5.87
N ARG A 40 4.48 -7.82 5.36
CA ARG A 40 3.25 -7.90 6.14
C ARG A 40 2.88 -9.34 6.51
N ALA A 41 3.10 -10.30 5.61
CA ALA A 41 2.92 -11.72 5.91
C ALA A 41 3.94 -12.21 6.95
N ASN A 42 5.21 -11.84 6.80
CA ASN A 42 6.27 -12.18 7.75
C ASN A 42 5.99 -11.61 9.14
N ASP A 43 5.50 -10.37 9.23
CA ASP A 43 5.13 -9.74 10.50
C ASP A 43 3.98 -10.49 11.19
N LEU A 44 2.96 -10.91 10.44
CA LEU A 44 1.87 -11.74 11.00
C LEU A 44 2.36 -13.08 11.53
N LEU A 45 3.30 -13.72 10.82
CA LEU A 45 3.87 -15.01 11.22
C LEU A 45 4.84 -14.87 12.40
N ALA A 46 5.56 -13.76 12.51
CA ALA A 46 6.50 -13.51 13.60
C ALA A 46 5.79 -13.25 14.93
N ARG A 47 4.62 -12.58 14.90
CA ARG A 47 3.88 -12.16 16.09
C ARG A 47 2.36 -12.36 15.95
N PRO A 48 1.88 -13.59 15.73
CA PRO A 48 0.46 -13.86 15.44
C PRO A 48 -0.44 -13.50 16.61
N SER A 49 0.01 -13.71 17.86
CA SER A 49 -0.75 -13.40 19.06
C SER A 49 -1.06 -11.90 19.18
N GLU A 50 -0.09 -11.04 18.87
CA GLU A 50 -0.26 -9.60 18.92
C GLU A 50 -1.29 -9.12 17.89
N HIS A 51 -1.26 -9.70 16.68
CA HIS A 51 -2.23 -9.38 15.64
C HIS A 51 -3.63 -9.86 16.00
N ILE A 52 -3.79 -11.09 16.48
CA ILE A 52 -5.09 -11.65 16.91
C ILE A 52 -5.71 -10.81 18.02
N HIS A 53 -4.90 -10.34 18.97
CA HIS A 53 -5.36 -9.50 20.08
C HIS A 53 -5.33 -7.99 19.77
N SER A 54 -4.96 -7.60 18.54
CA SER A 54 -4.90 -6.19 18.16
C SER A 54 -6.29 -5.54 18.19
N ARG A 55 -6.33 -4.35 18.77
CA ARG A 55 -7.52 -3.48 18.80
C ARG A 55 -7.09 -2.06 18.51
N SER A 56 -7.95 -1.31 17.85
CA SER A 56 -7.71 0.11 17.61
C SER A 56 -7.65 0.88 18.93
N PRO A 57 -6.83 1.95 19.02
CA PRO A 57 -6.66 2.72 20.24
C PRO A 57 -7.93 3.51 20.59
N ALA A 58 -8.04 3.96 21.85
CA ALA A 58 -9.09 4.88 22.25
C ALA A 58 -9.01 6.18 21.43
N GLY A 59 -10.13 6.61 20.84
CA GLY A 59 -10.20 7.77 19.94
C GLY A 59 -10.03 7.43 18.45
N ALA A 60 -9.97 6.15 18.08
CA ALA A 60 -10.04 5.73 16.69
C ALA A 60 -11.34 6.21 16.01
N GLN A 61 -11.25 6.54 14.73
CA GLN A 61 -12.34 7.10 13.94
C GLN A 61 -13.27 6.00 13.44
N SER A 62 -14.55 6.32 13.20
CA SER A 62 -15.45 5.40 12.54
C SER A 62 -15.11 5.25 11.05
N TRP A 63 -15.54 4.13 10.48
CA TRP A 63 -15.56 3.91 9.03
C TRP A 63 -16.48 4.94 8.37
N PHE A 64 -16.06 5.49 7.24
CA PHE A 64 -16.85 6.40 6.40
C PHE A 64 -17.97 5.64 5.67
N ALA A 65 -17.64 4.51 5.05
CA ALA A 65 -18.59 3.68 4.33
C ALA A 65 -19.22 2.62 5.24
N GLY A 66 -20.53 2.42 5.13
CA GLY A 66 -21.23 1.31 5.78
C GLY A 66 -20.81 -0.04 5.19
N PHE A 67 -20.86 -1.11 6.00
CA PHE A 67 -20.40 -2.42 5.54
C PHE A 67 -21.25 -2.99 4.40
N PHE A 68 -22.58 -2.86 4.47
CA PHE A 68 -23.50 -3.29 3.41
C PHE A 68 -23.84 -2.19 2.39
N ASP A 69 -23.08 -1.10 2.38
CA ASP A 69 -23.24 -0.02 1.40
C ASP A 69 -22.57 -0.36 0.05
N CYS A 70 -22.46 -1.64 -0.30
CA CYS A 70 -21.78 -2.07 -1.53
C CYS A 70 -22.57 -1.73 -2.81
N PHE A 71 -23.88 -1.49 -2.72
CA PHE A 71 -24.77 -1.21 -3.85
C PHE A 71 -24.74 0.24 -4.36
N ASN A 72 -23.88 1.09 -3.79
CA ASN A 72 -23.77 2.49 -4.18
C ASN A 72 -22.31 2.86 -4.53
N PRO A 73 -21.88 2.83 -5.80
CA PRO A 73 -22.65 2.45 -6.98
C PRO A 73 -22.74 0.93 -7.18
N ILE A 74 -23.86 0.45 -7.76
CA ILE A 74 -24.13 -0.98 -7.95
C ILE A 74 -23.10 -1.66 -8.87
N ASP A 75 -22.53 -0.92 -9.82
CA ASP A 75 -21.51 -1.44 -10.73
C ASP A 75 -20.27 -1.93 -9.99
N SER A 76 -19.89 -1.24 -8.91
CA SER A 76 -18.77 -1.65 -8.06
C SER A 76 -19.07 -2.95 -7.32
N CYS A 77 -20.33 -3.17 -6.94
CA CYS A 77 -20.79 -4.45 -6.41
C CYS A 77 -20.63 -5.57 -7.42
N LEU A 78 -21.15 -5.38 -8.65
CA LEU A 78 -21.09 -6.39 -9.70
C LEU A 78 -19.64 -6.74 -10.09
N ILE A 79 -18.80 -5.72 -10.31
CA ILE A 79 -17.39 -5.91 -10.66
C ILE A 79 -16.66 -6.66 -9.54
N THR A 80 -16.83 -6.25 -8.27
CA THR A 80 -16.13 -6.88 -7.15
C THR A 80 -16.65 -8.28 -6.85
N CYS A 81 -17.93 -8.56 -7.07
CA CYS A 81 -18.49 -9.90 -6.94
C CYS A 81 -17.92 -10.86 -7.99
N CYS A 82 -17.74 -10.40 -9.24
CA CYS A 82 -17.20 -11.23 -10.32
C CYS A 82 -15.67 -11.31 -10.31
N LEU A 83 -14.99 -10.21 -9.99
CA LEU A 83 -13.54 -10.03 -10.06
C LEU A 83 -13.02 -9.33 -8.80
N PRO A 84 -13.12 -9.96 -7.61
CA PRO A 84 -12.75 -9.34 -6.33
C PRO A 84 -11.27 -8.94 -6.29
N CYS A 85 -10.41 -9.67 -6.99
CA CYS A 85 -8.97 -9.41 -7.09
C CYS A 85 -8.63 -8.07 -7.74
N VAL A 86 -9.40 -7.63 -8.74
CA VAL A 86 -9.20 -6.35 -9.42
C VAL A 86 -9.47 -5.21 -8.44
N THR A 87 -10.63 -5.23 -7.78
CA THR A 87 -10.97 -4.22 -6.77
C THR A 87 -9.99 -4.24 -5.60
N PHE A 88 -9.61 -5.42 -5.10
CA PHE A 88 -8.59 -5.55 -4.05
C PHE A 88 -7.24 -4.93 -4.45
N GLY A 89 -6.80 -5.16 -5.69
CA GLY A 89 -5.59 -4.54 -6.23
C GLY A 89 -5.73 -3.04 -6.44
N LYS A 90 -6.93 -2.56 -6.80
CA LYS A 90 -7.25 -1.13 -6.91
C LYS A 90 -7.11 -0.42 -5.56
N VAL A 91 -7.64 -1.02 -4.50
CA VAL A 91 -7.52 -0.52 -3.12
C VAL A 91 -6.05 -0.35 -2.74
N GLN A 92 -5.22 -1.37 -2.96
CA GLN A 92 -3.79 -1.26 -2.65
C GLN A 92 -3.12 -0.16 -3.45
N HIS A 93 -3.45 -0.02 -4.74
CA HIS A 93 -2.89 1.03 -5.58
C HIS A 93 -3.23 2.43 -5.07
N ARG A 94 -4.49 2.64 -4.65
CA ARG A 94 -4.89 3.91 -4.01
C ARG A 94 -4.08 4.19 -2.74
N MET A 95 -3.88 3.17 -1.91
CA MET A 95 -3.19 3.32 -0.63
C MET A 95 -1.68 3.53 -0.76
N GLN A 96 -1.02 2.93 -1.74
CA GLN A 96 0.45 2.90 -1.82
C GLN A 96 1.02 3.82 -2.90
N HIS A 97 0.27 4.07 -3.98
CA HIS A 97 0.80 4.71 -5.17
C HIS A 97 0.07 6.02 -5.48
N SER A 98 -1.21 5.94 -5.86
CA SER A 98 -1.97 7.13 -6.26
C SER A 98 -3.47 6.98 -6.08
N VAL A 99 -4.07 7.99 -5.43
CA VAL A 99 -5.53 8.04 -5.26
C VAL A 99 -6.27 8.17 -6.59
N GLU A 100 -5.68 8.83 -7.60
CA GLU A 100 -6.25 8.98 -8.95
C GLU A 100 -5.96 7.79 -9.88
N LEU A 101 -5.37 6.71 -9.37
CA LEU A 101 -5.06 5.50 -10.13
C LEU A 101 -4.09 5.73 -11.30
N GLU A 102 -3.24 6.75 -11.23
CA GLU A 102 -2.11 6.93 -12.14
C GLU A 102 -1.21 5.69 -12.14
N GLY A 103 -0.99 5.09 -13.33
CA GLY A 103 -0.18 3.88 -13.49
C GLY A 103 -0.80 2.61 -12.88
N TYR A 104 -2.10 2.62 -12.62
CA TYR A 104 -2.85 1.43 -12.18
C TYR A 104 -3.12 0.48 -13.35
N GLU A 105 -2.79 -0.79 -13.12
CA GLU A 105 -3.15 -1.90 -14.00
C GLU A 105 -4.14 -2.82 -13.26
N PRO A 106 -5.26 -3.26 -13.90
CA PRO A 106 -6.24 -4.14 -13.27
C PRO A 106 -5.64 -5.44 -12.75
N VAL A 107 -4.72 -6.02 -13.52
CA VAL A 107 -3.92 -7.17 -13.12
C VAL A 107 -2.58 -6.67 -12.61
N ASN A 108 -2.44 -6.60 -11.30
CA ASN A 108 -1.22 -6.20 -10.61
C ASN A 108 -0.80 -7.23 -9.55
N THR A 109 0.31 -7.01 -8.86
CA THR A 109 0.82 -7.89 -7.79
C THR A 109 -0.26 -8.25 -6.76
N SER A 110 -1.06 -7.28 -6.30
CA SER A 110 -2.09 -7.49 -5.30
C SER A 110 -3.29 -8.28 -5.85
N CYS A 111 -3.66 -8.03 -7.12
CA CYS A 111 -4.66 -8.83 -7.82
C CYS A 111 -4.22 -10.31 -7.91
N LEU A 112 -2.98 -10.55 -8.34
CA LEU A 112 -2.42 -11.90 -8.45
C LEU A 112 -2.30 -12.59 -7.09
N LEU A 113 -1.96 -11.85 -6.03
CA LEU A 113 -1.96 -12.35 -4.66
C LEU A 113 -3.36 -12.85 -4.25
N LEU A 114 -4.40 -12.05 -4.45
CA LEU A 114 -5.75 -12.47 -4.06
C LEU A 114 -6.25 -13.65 -4.92
N CYS A 115 -5.95 -13.64 -6.23
CA CYS A 115 -6.24 -14.78 -7.11
C CYS A 115 -5.57 -16.06 -6.60
N GLY A 116 -4.27 -16.03 -6.30
CA GLY A 116 -3.54 -17.17 -5.77
C GLY A 116 -4.10 -17.66 -4.43
N ALA A 117 -4.37 -16.73 -3.50
CA ALA A 117 -4.98 -17.05 -2.21
C ALA A 117 -6.38 -17.66 -2.35
N ALA A 118 -7.19 -17.18 -3.30
CA ALA A 118 -8.51 -17.73 -3.60
C ALA A 118 -8.42 -19.16 -4.14
N CYS A 119 -7.48 -19.45 -5.04
CA CYS A 119 -7.22 -20.81 -5.53
C CYS A 119 -6.82 -21.78 -4.41
N LEU A 120 -6.21 -21.27 -3.34
CA LEU A 120 -5.81 -22.04 -2.16
C LEU A 120 -6.89 -22.06 -1.05
N GLY A 121 -8.06 -21.44 -1.27
CA GLY A 121 -9.14 -21.38 -0.27
C GLY A 121 -8.87 -20.45 0.91
N VAL A 122 -7.86 -19.57 0.82
CA VAL A 122 -7.41 -18.66 1.90
C VAL A 122 -7.57 -17.18 1.54
N ALA A 123 -8.46 -16.83 0.60
CA ALA A 123 -8.71 -15.45 0.19
C ALA A 123 -9.07 -14.49 1.34
N CYS A 124 -9.64 -15.01 2.43
CA CYS A 124 -9.96 -14.19 3.60
C CYS A 124 -8.72 -13.59 4.27
N VAL A 125 -7.56 -14.25 4.17
CA VAL A 125 -6.30 -13.80 4.79
C VAL A 125 -5.83 -12.48 4.17
N PRO A 126 -5.51 -12.37 2.87
CA PRO A 126 -5.04 -11.10 2.29
C PRO A 126 -6.09 -9.98 2.38
N VAL A 127 -7.40 -10.30 2.32
CA VAL A 127 -8.46 -9.30 2.47
C VAL A 127 -8.52 -8.77 3.92
N ALA A 128 -8.43 -9.64 4.93
CA ALA A 128 -8.36 -9.21 6.32
C ALA A 128 -7.05 -8.44 6.62
N MET A 129 -5.93 -8.85 6.02
CA MET A 129 -4.65 -8.12 6.13
C MET A 129 -4.73 -6.70 5.57
N GLN A 130 -5.38 -6.52 4.41
CA GLN A 130 -5.65 -5.21 3.83
C GLN A 130 -6.56 -4.38 4.72
N ARG A 131 -7.62 -5.00 5.26
CA ARG A 131 -8.54 -4.33 6.19
C ARG A 131 -7.81 -3.78 7.41
N GLN A 132 -6.96 -4.61 8.02
CA GLN A 132 -6.13 -4.20 9.13
C GLN A 132 -5.18 -3.06 8.72
N ALA A 133 -4.60 -3.10 7.50
CA ALA A 133 -3.72 -2.04 7.01
C ALA A 133 -4.44 -0.70 6.88
N ILE A 134 -5.69 -0.72 6.43
CA ILE A 134 -6.56 0.45 6.33
C ILE A 134 -6.86 1.00 7.73
N ARG A 135 -7.18 0.13 8.70
CA ARG A 135 -7.40 0.56 10.10
C ARG A 135 -6.17 1.21 10.70
N GLU A 136 -5.00 0.59 10.52
CA GLU A 136 -3.72 1.10 11.00
C GLU A 136 -3.38 2.45 10.33
N LYS A 137 -3.48 2.53 9.00
CA LYS A 137 -3.11 3.72 8.23
C LYS A 137 -3.98 4.94 8.56
N TYR A 138 -5.28 4.72 8.74
CA TYR A 138 -6.24 5.82 8.92
C TYR A 138 -6.78 5.95 10.36
N ASN A 139 -6.21 5.20 11.31
CA ASN A 139 -6.64 5.14 12.70
C ASN A 139 -8.15 4.85 12.84
N LEU A 140 -8.63 3.78 12.21
CA LEU A 140 -10.05 3.39 12.23
C LEU A 140 -10.34 2.37 13.32
N ASP A 141 -11.55 2.44 13.87
CA ASP A 141 -12.01 1.50 14.88
C ASP A 141 -12.15 0.06 14.34
N GLY A 142 -11.90 -0.92 15.21
CA GLY A 142 -11.99 -2.34 14.89
C GLY A 142 -10.91 -3.21 15.54
N ASN A 143 -10.93 -4.48 15.21
CA ASN A 143 -9.98 -5.49 15.71
C ASN A 143 -9.79 -6.62 14.69
N CYS A 144 -8.76 -7.45 14.88
CA CYS A 144 -8.42 -8.52 13.94
C CYS A 144 -9.56 -9.55 13.74
N ILE A 145 -10.24 -9.95 14.82
CA ILE A 145 -11.33 -10.93 14.73
C ILE A 145 -12.49 -10.38 13.90
N GLU A 146 -12.83 -9.11 14.11
CA GLU A 146 -13.87 -8.42 13.33
C GLU A 146 -13.48 -8.31 11.85
N ASP A 147 -12.20 -8.05 11.55
CA ASP A 147 -11.72 -7.95 10.18
C ASP A 147 -11.87 -9.28 9.42
N ILE A 148 -11.53 -10.39 10.09
CA ILE A 148 -11.72 -11.74 9.56
C ILE A 148 -13.21 -12.06 9.41
N ALA A 149 -14.02 -11.80 10.44
CA ALA A 149 -15.45 -12.11 10.45
C ALA A 149 -16.20 -11.37 9.34
N ARG A 150 -15.94 -10.07 9.15
CA ARG A 150 -16.53 -9.28 8.07
C ARG A 150 -16.14 -9.81 6.69
N THR A 151 -14.87 -10.15 6.52
CA THR A 151 -14.34 -10.71 5.27
C THR A 151 -14.99 -12.06 4.92
N ILE A 152 -15.20 -12.93 5.90
CA ILE A 152 -15.88 -14.22 5.70
C ILE A 152 -17.37 -14.03 5.45
N CYS A 153 -18.02 -13.12 6.18
CA CYS A 153 -19.46 -12.87 6.05
C CYS A 153 -19.84 -12.35 4.65
N CYS A 154 -19.08 -11.38 4.12
CA CYS A 154 -19.28 -10.87 2.77
C CYS A 154 -17.96 -10.27 2.24
N GLY A 155 -17.19 -11.09 1.50
CA GLY A 155 -15.90 -10.67 0.95
C GLY A 155 -16.00 -9.48 -0.01
N CYS A 156 -17.01 -9.45 -0.88
CA CYS A 156 -17.22 -8.34 -1.81
C CYS A 156 -17.57 -7.04 -1.07
N CYS A 157 -18.45 -7.11 -0.06
CA CYS A 157 -18.80 -5.96 0.77
C CYS A 157 -17.57 -5.41 1.49
N SER A 158 -16.73 -6.30 2.04
CA SER A 158 -15.47 -5.94 2.71
C SER A 158 -14.54 -5.17 1.75
N ILE A 159 -14.28 -5.73 0.57
CA ILE A 159 -13.39 -5.11 -0.44
C ILE A 159 -13.94 -3.76 -0.95
N ILE A 160 -15.26 -3.63 -1.15
CA ILE A 160 -15.86 -2.36 -1.57
C ILE A 160 -15.79 -1.31 -0.46
N GLN A 161 -16.03 -1.71 0.80
CA GLN A 161 -15.82 -0.81 1.93
C GLN A 161 -14.37 -0.32 1.97
N HIS A 162 -13.40 -1.21 1.74
CA HIS A 162 -11.99 -0.83 1.65
C HIS A 162 -11.70 0.20 0.56
N ASP A 163 -12.27 0.02 -0.64
CA ASP A 163 -12.07 0.94 -1.77
C ASP A 163 -12.66 2.32 -1.47
N LYS A 164 -13.86 2.36 -0.91
CA LYS A 164 -14.51 3.60 -0.49
C LYS A 164 -13.70 4.34 0.58
N GLU A 165 -13.19 3.62 1.59
CA GLU A 165 -12.33 4.23 2.61
C GLU A 165 -11.04 4.78 2.02
N ALA A 166 -10.34 3.98 1.21
CA ALA A 166 -9.07 4.38 0.61
C ALA A 166 -9.28 5.60 -0.30
N GLU A 167 -10.31 5.59 -1.14
CA GLU A 167 -10.63 6.73 -2.01
C GLU A 167 -10.99 8.00 -1.21
N HIS A 168 -11.86 7.88 -0.21
CA HIS A 168 -12.29 9.03 0.58
C HIS A 168 -11.11 9.64 1.35
N ARG A 169 -10.34 8.83 2.05
CA ARG A 169 -9.31 9.32 2.98
C ARG A 169 -8.04 9.76 2.28
N GLU A 170 -7.59 9.07 1.23
CA GLU A 170 -6.45 9.54 0.45
C GLU A 170 -6.75 10.88 -0.23
N ARG A 171 -8.00 11.13 -0.68
CA ARG A 171 -8.40 12.44 -1.20
C ARG A 171 -8.32 13.53 -0.14
N LEU A 172 -8.81 13.27 1.08
CA LEU A 172 -8.72 14.22 2.18
C LEU A 172 -7.27 14.53 2.55
N LEU A 173 -6.41 13.51 2.64
CA LEU A 173 -4.98 13.68 2.92
C LEU A 173 -4.29 14.52 1.83
N ARG A 174 -4.63 14.30 0.55
CA ARG A 174 -4.12 15.09 -0.57
C ARG A 174 -4.61 16.53 -0.54
N GLN A 175 -5.86 16.78 -0.19
CA GLN A 175 -6.39 18.15 -0.08
C GLN A 175 -5.72 18.91 1.06
N GLY A 176 -5.59 18.28 2.24
CA GLY A 176 -4.94 18.91 3.39
C GLY A 176 -3.45 19.24 3.15
N SER A 177 -2.73 18.42 2.37
CA SER A 177 -1.34 18.73 2.01
C SER A 177 -1.23 19.90 1.03
N VAL A 178 -2.17 20.03 0.09
CA VAL A 178 -2.22 21.18 -0.84
C VAL A 178 -2.54 22.48 -0.08
N GLU A 179 -3.47 22.46 0.87
CA GLU A 179 -3.81 23.62 1.69
C GLU A 179 -2.63 24.08 2.57
N GLN A 180 -1.92 23.14 3.20
CA GLN A 180 -0.70 23.45 3.97
C GLN A 180 0.39 24.07 3.09
N GLN A 181 0.54 23.61 1.84
CA GLN A 181 1.51 24.17 0.90
C GLN A 181 1.17 25.61 0.47
N TYR A 182 -0.10 26.00 0.52
CA TYR A 182 -0.55 27.36 0.18
C TYR A 182 -0.42 28.35 1.35
N GLN A 183 -0.24 27.88 2.59
CA GLN A 183 0.07 28.75 3.73
C GLN A 183 1.56 29.14 3.73
N THR A 184 1.89 30.19 2.98
CA THR A 184 3.22 30.79 2.87
C THR A 184 3.69 31.54 4.13
N ALA A 185 5.02 31.61 4.29
CA ALA A 185 5.80 32.14 5.43
C ALA A 185 5.35 33.53 5.95
N PRO A 186 5.52 33.80 7.27
CA PRO A 186 5.23 35.11 7.85
C PRO A 186 6.05 36.20 7.14
N GLY A 187 5.35 37.25 6.69
CA GLY A 187 5.91 38.30 5.84
C GLY A 187 7.19 38.90 6.39
N MET A 188 8.19 39.10 5.53
CA MET A 188 9.43 39.79 5.89
C MET A 188 9.12 41.25 6.25
N THR A 189 9.28 41.60 7.53
CA THR A 189 9.35 42.99 7.98
C THR A 189 10.71 43.55 7.61
N TYR A 190 10.74 44.60 6.79
CA TYR A 190 11.96 45.35 6.50
C TYR A 190 12.23 46.38 7.60
N PRO A 191 13.49 46.56 8.01
CA PRO A 191 13.85 47.62 8.96
C PRO A 191 13.79 49.01 8.28
N PRO A 192 13.39 50.06 9.04
CA PRO A 192 13.40 51.43 8.54
C PRO A 192 14.83 51.95 8.37
N GLN A 193 15.03 52.75 7.31
CA GLN A 193 16.27 53.41 6.91
C GLN A 193 16.66 54.55 7.86
#